data_AF-A0A538APD3-F1
#
_entry.id   AF-A0A538APD3-F1
#
_cell.length_a   1.000
_cell.length_b   1.000
_cell.length_c   1.000
_cell.angle_alpha   90.00
_cell.angle_beta   90.00
_cell.angle_gamma   90.00
#
_symmetry.space_group_name_H-M   'P 1'
#
loop_
_entity.id
_entity.type
_entity.pdbx_description
1 polymer ?
#
loop_
_entity_poly.entity_id
_entity_poly.type
_entity_poly.pdbx_seq_one_letter_code
_entity_poly.pdbx_strand_id
1 'polypeptide(L)' 'MFNRQKDEIPAGTRCSSCGSPVGTTKVCSCGKPTPNMSFAERTEYELEQYKAYKARIASA' A
#
# COMPACT_ATOMS: atom_id res chain seq x y z
N MET A 1 -17.05 -6.25 22.77
CA MET A 1 -15.67 -6.11 23.26
C MET A 1 -14.74 -6.18 22.06
N PHE A 2 -14.13 -5.05 21.65
CA PHE A 2 -13.12 -5.05 20.58
C PHE A 2 -11.75 -5.23 21.23
N ASN A 3 -11.09 -6.35 20.94
CA ASN A 3 -9.71 -6.60 21.34
C ASN A 3 -8.81 -5.55 20.68
N ARG A 4 -8.45 -4.48 21.41
CA ARG A 4 -7.31 -3.62 21.07
C ARG A 4 -6.06 -4.43 21.36
N GLN A 5 -5.66 -5.29 20.43
CA GLN A 5 -4.26 -5.69 20.34
C GLN A 5 -3.47 -4.41 20.15
N LYS A 6 -2.81 -3.98 21.22
CA LYS A 6 -1.73 -3.00 21.16
C LYS A 6 -0.55 -3.71 20.50
N ASP A 7 -0.64 -3.94 19.19
CA ASP A 7 0.57 -4.14 18.42
C ASP A 7 1.28 -2.79 18.44
N GLU A 8 2.38 -2.72 19.19
CA GLU A 8 3.25 -1.56 19.30
C GLU A 8 3.96 -1.36 17.95
N ILE A 9 3.19 -0.91 16.96
CA ILE A 9 3.68 -0.63 15.62
C ILE A 9 4.65 0.56 15.76
N PRO A 10 5.96 0.37 15.51
CA PRO A 10 6.97 1.38 15.78
C PRO A 10 6.65 2.65 14.99
N ALA A 11 6.83 3.82 15.61
CA ALA A 11 6.39 5.11 15.05
C ALA A 11 6.90 5.39 13.61
N GLY A 12 8.03 4.81 13.22
CA GLY A 12 8.58 4.88 11.86
C GLY A 12 7.82 4.09 10.79
N THR A 13 6.85 3.27 11.18
CA THR A 13 6.00 2.47 10.29
C THR A 13 4.59 3.03 10.18
N ARG A 14 4.36 4.31 10.48
CA ARG A 14 3.05 4.97 10.27
C ARG A 14 3.11 5.92 9.09
N CYS A 15 2.08 5.89 8.25
CA CYS A 15 1.98 6.78 7.10
C CYS A 15 1.83 8.22 7.61
N SER A 16 2.70 9.14 7.15
CA SER A 16 2.67 10.55 7.54
C SER A 16 1.39 11.29 7.15
N SER A 17 0.67 10.80 6.14
CA SER A 17 -0.57 11.42 5.65
C SER A 17 -1.83 10.98 6.40
N CYS A 18 -1.93 9.70 6.79
CA CYS A 18 -3.16 9.15 7.39
C CYS A 18 -2.96 8.48 8.76
N GLY A 19 -1.74 8.51 9.31
CA GLY A 19 -1.38 7.91 10.61
C GLY A 19 -1.48 6.39 10.68
N SER A 20 -1.92 5.74 9.60
CA SER A 20 -2.17 4.29 9.55
C SER A 20 -0.85 3.52 9.42
N PRO A 21 -0.75 2.33 10.04
CA PRO A 21 0.41 1.45 9.90
C PRO A 21 0.75 1.09 8.44
N VAL A 22 1.91 1.49 7.96
CA VAL A 22 2.56 1.04 6.72
C VAL A 22 2.86 -0.47 6.84
N GLY A 23 2.74 -1.19 5.74
CA GLY A 23 2.88 -2.65 5.68
C GLY A 23 1.61 -3.43 6.07
N THR A 24 0.53 -2.76 6.48
CA THR A 24 -0.79 -3.39 6.69
C THR A 24 -1.66 -3.30 5.45
N THR A 25 -2.63 -4.19 5.31
CA THR A 25 -3.60 -4.12 4.21
C THR A 25 -4.70 -3.11 4.55
N LYS A 26 -4.91 -2.11 3.71
CA LYS A 26 -6.09 -1.21 3.74
C LYS A 26 -7.18 -1.76 2.85
N VAL A 27 -8.41 -1.29 3.04
CA VAL A 27 -9.49 -1.55 2.07
C VAL A 27 -9.66 -0.30 1.22
N CYS A 28 -9.51 -0.45 -0.10
CA CYS A 28 -9.74 0.63 -1.06
C CYS A 28 -11.24 0.99 -1.09
N SER A 29 -11.58 2.18 -1.60
CA SER A 29 -12.97 2.59 -1.83
C SER A 29 -13.76 1.62 -2.72
N CYS A 30 -13.08 0.85 -3.58
CA CYS A 30 -13.67 -0.21 -4.38
C CYS A 30 -13.86 -1.55 -3.62
N GLY A 31 -13.67 -1.57 -2.30
CA GLY A 31 -13.82 -2.74 -1.44
C GLY A 31 -12.67 -3.76 -1.52
N LYS A 32 -11.67 -3.53 -2.38
CA LYS A 32 -10.55 -4.46 -2.54
C LYS A 32 -9.46 -4.21 -1.49
N PRO A 33 -8.84 -5.27 -0.95
CA PRO A 33 -7.65 -5.14 -0.11
C PRO A 33 -6.52 -4.52 -0.94
N THR A 34 -5.90 -3.48 -0.40
CA THR A 34 -4.74 -2.79 -0.99
C THR A 34 -3.63 -2.64 0.04
N PRO A 35 -2.38 -2.92 -0.31
CA PRO A 35 -1.26 -2.77 0.63
C PRO A 35 -1.06 -1.30 1.01
N ASN A 36 -0.85 -1.03 2.31
CA ASN A 36 -0.42 0.27 2.80
C ASN A 36 1.08 0.44 2.61
N MET A 37 1.48 0.71 1.37
CA MET A 37 2.86 0.96 1.02
C MET A 37 3.34 2.34 1.51
N SER A 38 4.64 2.44 1.80
CA SER A 38 5.34 3.72 1.93
C SER A 38 5.37 4.45 0.58
N PHE A 39 5.80 5.71 0.59
CA PHE A 39 5.93 6.48 -0.65
C PHE A 39 6.94 5.85 -1.63
N ALA A 40 8.07 5.37 -1.12
CA ALA A 40 9.10 4.72 -1.93
C ALA A 40 8.57 3.43 -2.56
N GLU A 41 7.99 2.53 -1.74
CA GLU A 41 7.42 1.26 -2.21
C GLU A 41 6.28 1.47 -3.22
N ARG A 42 5.43 2.48 -2.99
CA ARG A 42 4.36 2.82 -3.93
C ARG A 42 4.92 3.29 -5.27
N THR A 43 5.98 4.10 -5.26
CA THR A 43 6.61 4.60 -6.49
C THR A 43 7.20 3.46 -7.30
N GLU A 44 7.88 2.51 -6.65
CA GLU A 44 8.41 1.31 -7.32
C GLU A 44 7.28 0.46 -7.93
N TYR A 45 6.23 0.21 -7.15
CA TYR A 45 5.06 -0.52 -7.62
C TYR A 45 4.38 0.14 -8.83
N GLU A 46 4.18 1.46 -8.80
CA GLU A 46 3.59 2.20 -9.92
C GLU A 46 4.46 2.12 -11.19
N LEU A 47 5.79 2.19 -11.04
CA LEU A 47 6.72 2.02 -12.16
C LEU A 47 6.66 0.61 -12.76
N GLU A 48 6.56 -0.43 -11.93
CA GLU A 48 6.39 -1.81 -12.39
C GLU A 48 5.07 -2.00 -13.15
N GLN A 49 3.96 -1.50 -12.61
CA GLN A 49 2.66 -1.55 -13.28
C GLN A 49 2.69 -0.81 -14.63
N TYR A 50 3.35 0.36 -14.67
CA TYR A 50 3.51 1.12 -15.91
C TYR A 50 4.35 0.39 -16.95
N LYS A 51 5.47 -0.25 -16.54
CA LYS A 51 6.28 -1.09 -17.43
C LYS A 51 5.47 -2.27 -17.99
N ALA A 52 4.71 -2.96 -17.13
CA ALA A 52 3.86 -4.07 -17.54
C ALA A 52 2.75 -3.61 -18.51
N TYR A 53 2.15 -2.45 -18.28
CA TYR A 53 1.18 -1.84 -19.20
C TYR A 53 1.81 -1.55 -20.56
N LYS A 54 2.98 -0.89 -20.60
CA LYS A 54 3.69 -0.60 -21.85
C LYS A 54 4.05 -1.87 -22.61
N ALA A 55 4.49 -2.92 -21.92
CA ALA A 55 4.80 -4.20 -22.54
C ALA A 55 3.57 -4.81 -23.22
N ARG A 56 2.40 -4.79 -22.57
CA ARG A 56 1.13 -5.29 -23.15
C ARG A 56 0.73 -4.50 -24.40
N ILE A 57 0.82 -3.17 -24.35
CA ILE A 57 0.48 -2.31 -25.48
C ILE A 57 1.46 -2.48 -26.64
N ALA A 58 2.75 -2.66 -26.37
CA ALA A 58 3.74 -2.92 -27.42
C ALA A 58 3.60 -4.32 -28.05
N SER A 59 2.96 -5.27 -27.36
CA SER A 59 2.69 -6.63 -27.83
C SER A 59 1.30 -6.85 -28.44
N ALA A 60 0.46 -5.81 -28.49
CA ALA A 60 -0.92 -5.85 -28.99
C ALA A 60 -1.01 -5.12 -30.35
#